data_AF-A0A2P4X4C8-F1
#
_entry.id   AF-A0A2P4X4C8-F1
#
_cell.length_a   1.000
_cell.length_b   1.000
_cell.length_c   1.000
_cell.angle_alpha   90.00
_cell.angle_beta   90.00
_cell.angle_gamma   90.00
#
_symmetry.space_group_name_H-M   'P 1'
#
loop_
_entity.id
_entity.type
_entity.pdbx_description
1 polymer ?
#
loop_
_entity_poly.entity_id
_entity_poly.type
_entity_poly.pdbx_seq_one_letter_code
_entity_poly.pdbx_strand_id
1 'polypeptide(L)'
;MDDEDVRALAALQVNGTLSERAHLRGMSTCPHCHQGFGRASLSIHVRRCRALLPPTLEEEAAAAAVEQDQIVKRKEVRSLVDLCLRFVTKHFESICMEKIVAFPEAEAALIASMPRHLVHRMVVDLVKESKRVKTKVRESRATIETLENLLNGARRDVAQLESARDWAVTSRARMAEQQQVSDRLQRELDATKTALSSAEVESHRLRAQASIAEKTRLRLEAKVWTLLLLCRNEQLTLGL
;
A
#
# COMPACT_ATOMS: atom_id res chain seq x y z
N MET A 1 47.79 1.06 21.08
CA MET A 1 47.88 0.56 19.70
C MET A 1 48.19 -0.89 19.91
N ASP A 2 47.13 -1.68 19.96
CA ASP A 2 47.10 -2.90 20.76
C ASP A 2 47.56 -4.07 19.89
N ASP A 3 48.23 -5.05 20.50
CA ASP A 3 48.88 -6.18 19.82
C ASP A 3 47.92 -7.00 18.95
N GLU A 4 46.61 -6.85 19.17
CA GLU A 4 45.53 -7.44 18.38
C GLU A 4 45.45 -6.85 16.95
N ASP A 5 45.63 -5.53 16.82
CA ASP A 5 45.54 -4.83 15.53
C ASP A 5 46.77 -5.10 14.66
N VAL A 6 47.93 -5.26 15.28
CA VAL A 6 49.18 -5.66 14.59
C VAL A 6 49.07 -7.10 14.10
N ARG A 7 48.42 -7.98 14.86
CA ARG A 7 48.20 -9.39 14.49
C ARG A 7 47.14 -9.54 13.40
N ALA A 8 46.11 -8.70 13.39
CA ALA A 8 45.10 -8.65 12.33
C ALA A 8 45.69 -8.14 11.00
N LEU A 9 46.62 -7.16 11.05
CA LEU A 9 47.34 -6.68 9.87
C LEU A 9 48.35 -7.71 9.33
N ALA A 10 48.97 -8.50 10.20
CA ALA A 10 49.84 -9.60 9.79
C ALA A 10 49.08 -10.75 9.10
N ALA A 11 47.82 -11.01 9.49
CA ALA A 11 46.96 -12.01 8.83
C ALA A 11 46.53 -11.62 7.40
N LEU A 12 46.64 -10.33 7.05
CA LEU A 12 46.33 -9.81 5.71
C LEU A 12 47.55 -9.77 4.78
N GLN A 13 48.76 -10.05 5.27
CA GLN A 13 49.95 -10.17 4.43
C GLN A 13 50.00 -11.53 3.73
N VAL A 14 49.36 -11.61 2.57
CA VAL A 14 49.56 -12.70 1.62
C VAL A 14 50.89 -12.48 0.91
N ASN A 15 51.95 -13.09 1.43
CA ASN A 15 53.23 -13.22 0.73
C ASN A 15 53.07 -14.26 -0.39
N GLY A 16 52.88 -13.78 -1.62
CA GLY A 16 52.87 -14.61 -2.82
C GLY A 16 52.29 -13.87 -4.02
N THR A 17 52.90 -14.03 -5.18
CA THR A 17 52.51 -13.43 -6.46
C THR A 17 51.01 -13.65 -6.75
N LEU A 18 50.22 -12.59 -6.59
CA LEU A 18 48.76 -12.57 -6.82
C LEU A 18 48.35 -12.87 -8.29
N SER A 19 49.32 -13.10 -9.18
CA SER A 19 49.09 -13.25 -10.61
C SER A 19 48.57 -14.64 -11.02
N GLU A 20 48.78 -15.70 -10.22
CA GLU A 20 48.45 -17.07 -10.65
C GLU A 20 47.14 -17.63 -10.07
N ARG A 21 46.61 -17.09 -8.96
CA ARG A 21 45.41 -17.65 -8.29
C ARG A 21 44.08 -16.98 -8.65
N ALA A 22 44.08 -15.91 -9.43
CA ALA A 22 42.85 -15.27 -9.92
C ALA A 22 42.21 -16.00 -11.12
N HIS A 23 42.87 -17.00 -11.71
CA HIS A 23 42.50 -17.55 -13.01
C HIS A 23 41.48 -18.70 -13.01
N LEU A 24 40.92 -19.13 -11.87
CA LEU A 24 40.09 -20.36 -11.85
C LEU A 24 38.72 -20.26 -11.18
N ARG A 25 38.32 -19.12 -10.61
CA ARG A 25 36.93 -18.95 -10.10
C ARG A 25 36.11 -18.08 -11.03
N GLY A 26 35.32 -18.73 -11.89
CA GLY A 26 34.25 -18.08 -12.65
C GLY A 26 34.48 -17.99 -14.15
N MET A 27 35.36 -18.82 -14.72
CA MET A 27 35.40 -19.00 -16.17
C MET A 27 34.28 -19.95 -16.59
N SER A 28 33.44 -19.46 -17.48
CA SER A 28 32.35 -20.20 -18.12
C SER A 28 32.68 -20.35 -19.60
N THR A 29 32.44 -21.53 -20.17
CA THR A 29 32.80 -21.83 -21.55
C THR A 29 31.71 -21.36 -22.51
N CYS A 30 32.14 -20.85 -23.67
CA CYS A 30 31.23 -20.52 -24.75
C CYS A 30 30.64 -21.83 -25.34
N PRO A 31 29.31 -21.97 -25.52
CA PRO A 31 28.72 -23.17 -26.10
C PRO A 31 29.02 -23.34 -27.60
N HIS A 32 29.57 -22.31 -28.27
CA HIS A 32 29.80 -22.30 -29.71
C HIS A 32 31.27 -22.58 -30.10
N CYS A 33 32.24 -22.11 -29.30
CA CYS A 33 33.66 -22.31 -29.57
C CYS A 33 34.41 -22.99 -28.41
N HIS A 34 33.71 -23.27 -27.30
CA HIS A 34 34.21 -23.94 -26.10
C HIS A 34 35.41 -23.28 -25.41
N GLN A 35 35.76 -22.05 -25.80
CA GLN A 35 36.78 -21.25 -25.13
C GLN A 35 36.25 -20.71 -23.79
N GLY A 36 37.14 -20.65 -22.78
CA GLY A 36 36.82 -20.18 -21.44
C GLY A 36 36.83 -18.65 -21.36
N PHE A 37 35.73 -18.06 -20.88
CA PHE A 37 35.62 -16.61 -20.66
C PHE A 37 35.17 -16.33 -19.24
N GLY A 38 35.63 -15.22 -18.67
CA GLY A 38 35.05 -14.71 -17.41
C GLY A 38 33.57 -14.37 -17.58
N ARG A 39 32.79 -14.45 -16.50
CA ARG A 39 31.33 -14.21 -16.53
C ARG A 39 30.88 -12.93 -17.26
N ALA A 40 31.64 -11.84 -17.13
CA ALA A 40 31.32 -10.57 -17.78
C ALA A 40 31.63 -10.55 -19.28
N SER A 41 32.66 -11.26 -19.72
CA SER A 41 33.08 -11.33 -21.14
C SER A 41 32.38 -12.43 -21.92
N LEU A 42 31.83 -13.45 -21.24
CA LEU A 42 31.13 -14.55 -21.89
C LEU A 42 29.93 -14.07 -22.71
N SER A 43 29.04 -13.23 -22.15
CA SER A 43 27.83 -12.79 -22.84
C SER A 43 28.12 -11.98 -24.11
N ILE A 44 29.20 -11.19 -24.10
CA ILE A 44 29.67 -10.42 -25.25
C ILE A 44 30.25 -11.35 -26.31
N HIS A 45 31.08 -12.30 -25.88
CA HIS A 45 31.69 -13.26 -26.79
C HIS A 45 30.64 -14.19 -27.42
N VAL A 46 29.71 -14.75 -26.65
CA VAL A 46 28.66 -15.67 -27.14
C VAL A 46 27.86 -15.01 -28.25
N ARG A 47 27.48 -13.74 -28.12
CA ARG A 47 26.78 -13.00 -29.20
C ARG A 47 27.62 -12.89 -30.48
N ARG A 48 28.89 -12.49 -30.36
CA ARG A 48 29.79 -12.36 -31.52
C ARG A 48 30.11 -13.71 -32.15
N CYS A 49 30.33 -14.74 -31.33
CA CYS A 49 30.65 -16.08 -31.76
C CYS A 49 29.46 -16.74 -32.46
N ARG A 50 28.23 -16.53 -31.96
CA ARG A 50 26.99 -16.95 -32.64
C ARG A 50 26.82 -16.25 -33.99
N ALA A 51 27.13 -14.96 -34.08
CA ALA A 51 27.02 -14.19 -35.33
C ALA A 51 28.00 -14.63 -36.45
N LEU A 52 29.05 -15.39 -36.11
CA LEU A 52 29.99 -15.95 -37.09
C LEU A 52 29.61 -17.36 -37.57
N LEU A 53 28.61 -17.99 -36.94
CA LEU A 53 28.10 -19.30 -37.35
C LEU A 53 26.90 -19.12 -38.30
N PRO A 54 26.69 -20.04 -39.26
CA PRO A 54 25.48 -20.01 -40.08
C PRO A 54 24.22 -20.09 -39.19
N PRO A 55 23.18 -19.30 -39.48
CA PRO A 55 21.94 -19.35 -38.71
C PRO A 55 21.32 -20.75 -38.83
N THR A 56 20.79 -21.26 -37.73
CA THR A 56 20.01 -22.51 -37.75
C THR A 56 18.64 -22.25 -38.36
N LEU A 57 17.99 -23.26 -38.96
CA LEU A 57 16.68 -23.11 -39.63
C LEU A 57 15.59 -22.47 -38.73
N GLU A 58 15.69 -22.66 -37.41
CA GLU A 58 14.80 -22.03 -36.42
C GLU A 58 15.06 -20.52 -36.21
N GLU A 59 16.30 -20.06 -36.45
CA GLU A 59 16.69 -18.64 -36.35
C GLU A 59 16.37 -17.85 -37.62
N GLU A 60 16.38 -18.48 -38.79
CA GLU A 60 15.94 -17.84 -40.04
C GLU A 60 14.43 -17.51 -39.99
N ALA A 61 13.63 -18.41 -39.39
CA ALA A 61 12.21 -18.18 -39.16
C ALA A 61 11.94 -17.06 -38.13
N ALA A 62 12.79 -16.94 -37.10
CA ALA A 62 12.68 -15.87 -36.10
C ALA A 62 13.19 -14.51 -36.61
N ALA A 63 14.23 -14.49 -37.45
CA ALA A 63 14.78 -13.26 -38.04
C ALA A 63 13.79 -12.61 -39.02
N ALA A 64 13.05 -13.40 -39.80
CA ALA A 64 11.99 -12.90 -40.68
C ALA A 64 10.84 -12.19 -39.90
N ALA A 65 10.63 -12.56 -38.63
CA ALA A 65 9.65 -11.90 -37.76
C ALA A 65 10.19 -10.62 -37.08
N VAL A 66 11.51 -10.49 -36.91
CA VAL A 66 12.15 -9.34 -36.22
C VAL A 66 12.55 -8.21 -37.17
N GLU A 67 12.74 -8.49 -38.48
CA GLU A 67 13.05 -7.45 -39.47
C GLU A 67 11.96 -6.36 -39.59
N GLN A 68 10.72 -6.63 -39.16
CA GLN A 68 9.66 -5.62 -39.18
C GLN A 68 9.73 -4.61 -38.02
N ASP A 69 10.41 -4.91 -36.92
CA ASP A 69 10.33 -4.12 -35.67
C ASP A 69 11.65 -3.43 -35.24
N GLN A 70 12.77 -3.71 -35.92
CA GLN A 70 14.07 -3.11 -35.59
C GLN A 70 14.74 -2.38 -36.76
N ILE A 71 14.01 -1.48 -37.40
CA ILE A 71 14.64 -0.26 -37.95
C ILE A 71 14.96 0.66 -36.76
N VAL A 72 15.86 0.21 -35.88
CA VAL A 72 16.51 1.06 -34.89
C VAL A 72 17.39 2.01 -35.70
N LYS A 73 16.83 3.18 -36.00
CA LYS A 73 17.53 4.31 -36.62
C LYS A 73 18.87 4.47 -35.90
N ARG A 74 19.95 4.01 -36.53
CA ARG A 74 21.32 4.36 -36.14
C ARG A 74 21.30 5.88 -36.04
N LYS A 75 21.45 6.42 -34.83
CA LYS A 75 21.58 7.87 -34.64
C LYS A 75 22.88 8.25 -35.32
N GLU A 76 22.80 8.65 -36.58
CA GLU A 76 23.91 9.28 -37.29
C GLU A 76 24.50 10.34 -36.36
N VAL A 77 25.81 10.26 -36.17
CA VAL A 77 26.56 11.30 -35.47
C VAL A 77 26.32 12.58 -36.26
N ARG A 78 25.58 13.50 -35.65
CA ARG A 78 25.20 14.76 -36.29
C ARG A 78 26.45 15.54 -36.64
N SER A 79 26.47 16.14 -37.83
CA SER A 79 27.59 17.00 -38.22
C SER A 79 27.73 18.16 -37.24
N LEU A 80 28.96 18.68 -37.07
CA LEU A 80 29.21 19.86 -36.25
C LEU A 80 28.34 21.04 -36.70
N VAL A 81 28.13 21.18 -38.01
CA VAL A 81 27.24 22.19 -38.59
C VAL A 81 25.81 22.03 -38.09
N ASP A 82 25.28 20.81 -38.00
CA ASP A 82 23.92 20.56 -37.49
C ASP A 82 23.78 20.81 -35.99
N LEU A 83 24.85 20.59 -35.22
CA LEU A 83 24.92 20.93 -33.79
C LEU A 83 24.94 22.45 -33.59
N CYS A 84 25.79 23.16 -34.33
CA CYS A 84 25.87 24.62 -34.29
C CYS A 84 24.56 25.25 -34.75
N LEU A 85 23.98 24.77 -35.85
CA LEU A 85 22.67 25.23 -36.31
C LEU A 85 21.62 24.99 -35.23
N ARG A 86 21.48 23.79 -34.67
CA ARG A 86 20.53 23.55 -33.56
C ARG A 86 20.70 24.49 -32.38
N PHE A 87 21.94 24.76 -31.98
CA PHE A 87 22.20 25.67 -30.87
C PHE A 87 21.76 27.10 -31.21
N VAL A 88 22.17 27.60 -32.39
CA VAL A 88 21.76 28.92 -32.88
C VAL A 88 20.25 28.99 -33.01
N THR A 89 19.60 28.01 -33.66
CA THR A 89 18.14 27.95 -33.83
C THR A 89 17.41 27.91 -32.49
N LYS A 90 17.92 27.19 -31.48
CA LYS A 90 17.35 27.11 -30.13
C LYS A 90 17.43 28.44 -29.39
N HIS A 91 18.48 29.22 -29.64
CA HIS A 91 18.70 30.52 -28.99
C HIS A 91 18.37 31.70 -29.91
N PHE A 92 17.89 31.45 -31.14
CA PHE A 92 17.67 32.46 -32.16
C PHE A 92 16.65 33.52 -31.71
N GLU A 93 15.66 33.09 -30.92
CA GLU A 93 14.64 33.97 -30.36
C GLU A 93 15.26 35.00 -29.40
N SER A 94 16.15 34.57 -28.50
CA SER A 94 16.86 35.47 -27.57
C SER A 94 18.01 36.25 -28.23
N ILE A 95 18.71 35.65 -29.20
CA ILE A 95 19.90 36.24 -29.82
C ILE A 95 19.50 37.28 -30.88
N CYS A 96 18.54 36.95 -31.74
CA CYS A 96 18.15 37.78 -32.88
C CYS A 96 16.73 38.35 -32.73
N MET A 97 15.72 37.60 -32.30
CA MET A 97 14.34 38.12 -32.32
C MET A 97 14.06 39.19 -31.25
N GLU A 98 14.61 39.05 -30.04
CA GLU A 98 14.57 40.11 -29.01
C GLU A 98 15.28 41.38 -29.48
N LYS A 99 16.39 41.24 -30.22
CA LYS A 99 17.18 42.37 -30.73
C LYS A 99 16.64 42.97 -32.02
N ILE A 100 15.94 42.21 -32.86
CA ILE A 100 15.26 42.70 -34.07
C ILE A 100 14.22 43.76 -33.72
N VAL A 101 13.54 43.60 -32.57
CA VAL A 101 12.57 44.60 -32.09
C VAL A 101 13.28 45.90 -31.71
N ALA A 102 14.49 45.83 -31.16
CA ALA A 102 15.27 46.99 -30.74
C ALA A 102 16.09 47.62 -31.88
N PHE A 103 16.63 46.83 -32.81
CA PHE A 103 17.56 47.22 -33.86
C PHE A 103 17.28 46.46 -35.18
N PRO A 104 16.15 46.75 -35.86
CA PRO A 104 15.68 45.96 -36.99
C PRO A 104 16.62 46.00 -38.20
N GLU A 105 17.25 47.15 -38.48
CA GLU A 105 18.11 47.32 -39.67
C GLU A 105 19.44 46.57 -39.53
N ALA A 106 20.08 46.64 -38.36
CA ALA A 106 21.35 45.97 -38.10
C ALA A 106 21.18 44.44 -38.11
N GLU A 107 20.10 43.93 -37.52
CA GLU A 107 19.83 42.49 -37.52
C GLU A 107 19.32 41.99 -38.88
N ALA A 108 18.56 42.79 -39.63
CA ALA A 108 18.19 42.46 -41.01
C ALA A 108 19.43 42.38 -41.91
N ALA A 109 20.40 43.29 -41.74
CA ALA A 109 21.67 43.26 -42.46
C ALA A 109 22.50 42.01 -42.09
N LEU A 110 22.53 41.63 -40.80
CA LEU A 110 23.19 40.40 -40.35
C LEU A 110 22.56 39.17 -40.99
N ILE A 111 21.23 39.05 -40.98
CA ILE A 111 20.50 37.93 -41.61
C ILE A 111 20.73 37.91 -43.12
N ALA A 112 20.75 39.08 -43.77
CA ALA A 112 21.02 39.20 -45.20
C ALA A 112 22.46 38.82 -45.59
N SER A 113 23.42 38.98 -44.68
CA SER A 113 24.82 38.59 -44.88
C SER A 113 25.05 37.08 -44.79
N MET A 114 24.10 36.33 -44.21
CA MET A 114 24.21 34.88 -44.07
C MET A 114 23.96 34.14 -45.41
N PRO A 115 24.64 33.01 -45.65
CA PRO A 115 24.35 32.17 -46.81
C PRO A 115 22.88 31.70 -46.83
N ARG A 116 22.21 31.89 -47.98
CA ARG A 116 20.77 31.58 -48.16
C ARG A 116 20.37 30.18 -47.70
N HIS A 117 21.22 29.19 -47.93
CA HIS A 117 20.95 27.80 -47.55
C HIS A 117 20.96 27.57 -46.03
N LEU A 118 21.72 28.36 -45.27
CA LEU A 118 21.74 28.30 -43.80
C LEU A 118 20.50 28.98 -43.22
N VAL A 119 20.17 30.18 -43.71
CA VAL A 119 18.95 30.91 -43.30
C VAL A 119 17.71 30.06 -43.55
N HIS A 120 17.60 29.48 -44.75
CA HIS A 120 16.49 28.58 -45.08
C HIS A 120 16.42 27.38 -44.13
N ARG A 121 17.56 26.75 -43.81
CA ARG A 121 17.60 25.60 -42.89
C ARG A 121 17.21 26.00 -41.46
N MET A 122 17.69 27.14 -40.96
CA MET A 122 17.32 27.70 -39.66
C MET A 122 15.82 27.99 -39.56
N VAL A 123 15.24 28.65 -40.56
CA VAL A 123 13.79 28.96 -40.59
C VAL A 123 12.96 27.67 -40.61
N VAL A 124 13.34 26.69 -41.42
CA VAL A 124 12.66 25.39 -41.46
C VAL A 124 12.75 24.68 -40.10
N ASP A 125 13.91 24.71 -39.44
CA ASP A 125 14.09 24.11 -38.12
C ASP A 125 13.30 24.84 -37.03
N LEU A 126 13.22 26.18 -37.05
CA LEU A 126 12.37 26.97 -36.16
C LEU A 126 10.89 26.60 -36.32
N VAL A 127 10.40 26.52 -37.55
CA VAL A 127 8.99 26.17 -37.82
C VAL A 127 8.71 24.74 -37.36
N LYS A 128 9.62 23.79 -37.62
CA LYS A 128 9.49 22.40 -37.15
C LYS A 128 9.48 22.31 -35.63
N GLU A 129 10.39 23.03 -34.96
CA GLU A 129 10.46 23.01 -33.50
C GLU A 129 9.23 23.71 -32.88
N SER A 130 8.78 24.83 -33.44
CA SER A 130 7.54 25.51 -33.01
C SER A 130 6.32 24.57 -33.12
N LYS A 131 6.20 23.81 -34.22
CA LYS A 131 5.14 22.80 -34.36
C LYS A 131 5.26 21.70 -33.29
N ARG A 132 6.46 21.19 -33.02
CA ARG A 132 6.71 20.16 -32.00
C ARG A 132 6.44 20.64 -30.58
N VAL A 133 6.82 21.87 -30.26
CA VAL A 133 6.53 22.48 -28.96
C VAL A 133 5.02 22.64 -28.80
N LYS A 134 4.32 23.11 -29.84
CA LYS A 134 2.85 23.23 -29.81
C LYS A 134 2.14 21.89 -29.58
N THR A 135 2.60 20.79 -30.19
CA THR A 135 2.02 19.47 -29.92
C THR A 135 2.29 19.02 -28.50
N LYS A 136 3.53 19.15 -28.01
CA LYS A 136 3.90 18.81 -26.62
C LYS A 136 3.13 19.62 -25.58
N VAL A 137 2.90 20.92 -25.83
CA VAL A 137 2.12 21.78 -24.93
C VAL A 137 0.65 21.35 -24.89
N ARG A 138 0.08 20.91 -26.01
CA ARG A 138 -1.29 20.35 -26.05
C ARG A 138 -1.37 19.03 -25.28
N GLU A 139 -0.40 18.14 -25.48
CA GLU A 139 -0.28 16.89 -24.74
C GLU A 139 -0.15 17.14 -23.24
N SER A 140 0.77 18.03 -22.83
CA SER A 140 0.96 18.37 -21.42
C SER A 140 -0.28 19.01 -20.80
N ARG A 141 -1.02 19.83 -21.57
CA ARG A 141 -2.27 20.42 -21.10
C ARG A 141 -3.33 19.35 -20.87
N ALA A 142 -3.46 18.39 -21.78
CA ALA A 142 -4.38 17.26 -21.62
C ALA A 142 -3.99 16.40 -20.41
N THR A 143 -2.70 16.17 -20.16
CA THR A 143 -2.27 15.42 -18.97
C THR A 143 -2.49 16.20 -17.67
N ILE A 144 -2.33 17.52 -17.68
CA ILE A 144 -2.64 18.35 -16.51
C ILE A 144 -4.13 18.25 -16.19
N GLU A 145 -4.99 18.38 -17.20
CA GLU A 145 -6.44 18.29 -17.01
C GLU A 145 -6.88 16.91 -16.47
N THR A 146 -6.29 15.81 -16.96
CA THR A 146 -6.58 14.49 -16.41
C THR A 146 -6.10 14.34 -14.96
N LEU A 147 -4.92 14.86 -14.63
CA LEU A 147 -4.40 14.85 -13.26
C LEU A 147 -5.24 15.71 -12.31
N GLU A 148 -5.72 16.87 -12.75
CA GLU A 148 -6.63 17.72 -11.97
C GLU A 148 -7.97 17.01 -11.71
N ASN A 149 -8.51 16.33 -12.71
CA ASN A 149 -9.72 15.52 -12.56
C ASN A 149 -9.53 14.38 -11.56
N LEU A 150 -8.39 13.68 -11.62
CA LEU A 150 -8.04 12.63 -10.66
C LEU A 150 -7.86 13.18 -9.24
N LEU A 151 -7.19 14.33 -9.08
CA LEU A 151 -7.03 14.99 -7.79
C LEU A 151 -8.37 15.39 -7.19
N ASN A 152 -9.27 15.94 -8.01
CA ASN A 152 -10.62 16.28 -7.58
C ASN A 152 -11.45 15.03 -7.23
N GLY A 153 -11.25 13.92 -7.95
CA GLY A 153 -11.79 12.60 -7.59
C GLY A 153 -11.31 12.16 -6.20
N ALA A 154 -10.00 12.09 -6.01
CA ALA A 154 -9.39 11.68 -4.75
C ALA A 154 -9.83 12.55 -3.56
N ARG A 155 -10.01 13.87 -3.75
CA ARG A 155 -10.54 14.77 -2.73
C ARG A 155 -11.98 14.41 -2.31
N ARG A 156 -12.83 14.02 -3.26
CA ARG A 156 -14.19 13.55 -2.94
C ARG A 156 -14.14 12.23 -2.17
N ASP A 157 -13.27 11.32 -2.58
CA ASP A 157 -13.10 10.03 -1.91
C ASP A 157 -12.63 10.21 -0.46
N VAL A 158 -11.67 11.12 -0.22
CA VAL A 158 -11.24 11.47 1.15
C VAL A 158 -12.40 12.00 1.98
N ALA A 159 -13.21 12.92 1.45
CA ALA A 159 -14.37 13.44 2.17
C ALA A 159 -15.41 12.35 2.49
N GLN A 160 -15.61 11.38 1.59
CA GLN A 160 -16.48 10.23 1.84
C GLN A 160 -15.91 9.32 2.94
N LEU A 161 -14.60 9.06 2.93
CA LEU A 161 -13.94 8.26 3.95
C LEU A 161 -13.97 8.93 5.33
N GLU A 162 -13.83 10.25 5.40
CA GLU A 162 -13.97 11.01 6.64
C GLU A 162 -15.39 10.91 7.20
N SER A 163 -16.41 11.09 6.36
CA SER A 163 -17.81 10.89 6.75
C SER A 163 -18.09 9.46 7.24
N ALA A 164 -17.56 8.45 6.54
CA ALA A 164 -17.69 7.05 6.95
C ALA A 164 -16.99 6.78 8.29
N ARG A 165 -15.81 7.37 8.52
CA ARG A 165 -15.09 7.28 9.79
C ARG A 165 -15.90 7.88 10.93
N ASP A 166 -16.49 9.06 10.73
CA ASP A 166 -17.27 9.74 11.76
C ASP A 166 -18.56 8.95 12.10
N TRP A 167 -19.18 8.34 11.09
CA TRP A 167 -20.26 7.37 11.29
C TRP A 167 -19.82 6.14 12.09
N ALA A 168 -18.64 5.59 11.79
CA ALA A 168 -18.12 4.43 12.52
C ALA A 168 -17.80 4.77 13.99
N VAL A 169 -17.29 5.97 14.27
CA VAL A 169 -17.08 6.46 15.65
C VAL A 169 -18.42 6.57 16.38
N THR A 170 -19.42 7.20 15.76
CA THR A 170 -20.76 7.36 16.34
C THR A 170 -21.42 6.00 16.61
N SER A 171 -21.30 5.08 15.66
CA SER A 171 -21.83 3.71 15.80
C SER A 171 -21.16 2.96 16.96
N ARG A 172 -19.83 3.01 17.07
CA ARG A 172 -19.09 2.39 18.17
C ARG A 172 -19.47 2.96 19.54
N ALA A 173 -19.66 4.28 19.64
CA ALA A 173 -20.11 4.91 20.88
C ALA A 173 -21.49 4.39 21.30
N ARG A 174 -22.46 4.32 20.37
CA ARG A 174 -23.79 3.75 20.64
C ARG A 174 -23.73 2.28 21.06
N MET A 175 -22.88 1.47 20.43
CA MET A 175 -22.71 0.07 20.82
C MET A 175 -22.11 -0.06 22.23
N ALA A 176 -21.18 0.82 22.60
CA ALA A 176 -20.63 0.83 23.96
C ALA A 176 -21.68 1.22 25.01
N GLU A 177 -22.53 2.22 24.71
CA GLU A 177 -23.66 2.58 25.57
C GLU A 177 -24.66 1.42 25.71
N GLN A 178 -25.02 0.78 24.61
CA GLN A 178 -25.89 -0.40 24.63
C GLN A 178 -25.29 -1.55 25.45
N GLN A 179 -24.00 -1.80 25.32
CA GLN A 179 -23.31 -2.81 26.12
C GLN A 179 -23.36 -2.47 27.61
N GLN A 180 -23.11 -1.22 27.98
CA GLN A 180 -23.18 -0.79 29.39
C GLN A 180 -24.60 -0.96 29.97
N VAL A 181 -25.63 -0.63 29.19
CA VAL A 181 -27.03 -0.86 29.58
C VAL A 181 -27.32 -2.35 29.74
N SER A 182 -26.86 -3.18 28.80
CA SER A 182 -27.01 -4.64 28.87
C SER A 182 -26.36 -5.21 30.14
N ASP A 183 -25.11 -4.83 30.43
CA ASP A 183 -24.39 -5.30 31.62
C ASP A 183 -25.08 -4.86 32.92
N ARG A 184 -25.67 -3.65 32.93
CA ARG A 184 -26.45 -3.16 34.05
C ARG A 184 -27.72 -3.99 34.25
N LEU A 185 -28.50 -4.21 33.19
CA LEU A 185 -29.72 -5.01 33.25
C LEU A 185 -29.43 -6.45 33.67
N GLN A 186 -28.31 -7.02 33.22
CA GLN A 186 -27.88 -8.34 33.64
C GLN A 186 -27.61 -8.40 35.15
N ARG A 187 -26.91 -7.39 35.70
CA ARG A 187 -26.68 -7.29 37.15
C ARG A 187 -27.98 -7.12 37.94
N GLU A 188 -28.92 -6.31 37.44
CA GLU A 188 -30.25 -6.13 38.06
C GLU A 188 -31.06 -7.44 38.02
N LEU A 189 -30.97 -8.19 36.91
CA LEU A 189 -31.60 -9.50 36.79
C LEU A 189 -31.03 -10.51 37.80
N ASP A 190 -29.71 -10.54 37.97
CA ASP A 190 -29.07 -11.47 38.91
C ASP A 190 -29.35 -11.08 40.38
N ALA A 191 -29.40 -9.78 40.68
CA ALA A 191 -29.83 -9.27 41.99
C ALA A 191 -31.29 -9.64 42.31
N THR A 192 -32.20 -9.49 41.34
CA THR A 192 -33.61 -9.86 41.53
C THR A 192 -33.81 -11.36 41.66
N LYS A 193 -33.06 -12.19 40.93
CA LYS A 193 -33.07 -13.66 41.10
C LYS A 193 -32.62 -14.09 42.49
N THR A 194 -31.55 -13.49 43.02
CA THR A 194 -31.05 -13.81 44.37
C THR A 194 -32.01 -13.34 45.46
N ALA A 195 -32.63 -12.16 45.29
CA ALA A 195 -33.69 -11.70 46.18
C ALA A 195 -34.90 -12.64 46.14
N LEU A 196 -35.32 -13.08 44.95
CA LEU A 196 -36.44 -14.01 44.77
C LEU A 196 -36.17 -15.35 45.46
N SER A 197 -35.00 -15.96 45.25
CA SER A 197 -34.66 -17.24 45.89
C SER A 197 -34.62 -17.13 47.41
N SER A 198 -34.12 -16.00 47.95
CA SER A 198 -34.15 -15.76 49.40
C SER A 198 -35.58 -15.63 49.94
N ALA A 199 -36.47 -14.95 49.21
CA ALA A 199 -37.87 -14.79 49.58
C ALA A 199 -38.65 -16.12 49.47
N GLU A 200 -38.33 -16.95 48.49
CA GLU A 200 -38.89 -18.30 48.34
C GLU A 200 -38.51 -19.19 49.52
N VAL A 201 -37.24 -19.20 49.94
CA VAL A 201 -36.77 -19.94 51.11
C VAL A 201 -37.50 -19.48 52.38
N GLU A 202 -37.63 -18.17 52.58
CA GLU A 202 -38.34 -17.62 53.73
C GLU A 202 -39.84 -17.98 53.69
N SER A 203 -40.48 -17.92 52.52
CA SER A 203 -41.87 -18.34 52.32
C SER A 203 -42.07 -19.81 52.66
N HIS A 204 -41.16 -20.70 52.22
CA HIS A 204 -41.19 -22.11 52.58
C HIS A 204 -41.04 -22.33 54.09
N ARG A 205 -40.13 -21.59 54.74
CA ARG A 205 -39.93 -21.63 56.19
C ARG A 205 -41.19 -21.22 56.95
N LEU A 206 -41.80 -20.10 56.57
CA LEU A 206 -43.03 -19.60 57.18
C LEU A 206 -44.20 -20.57 56.99
N ARG A 207 -44.36 -21.16 55.80
CA ARG A 207 -45.39 -22.20 55.55
C ARG A 207 -45.18 -23.42 56.44
N ALA A 208 -43.95 -23.88 56.62
CA ALA A 208 -43.64 -25.01 57.50
C ALA A 208 -43.99 -24.68 58.97
N GLN A 209 -43.62 -23.49 59.44
CA GLN A 209 -43.97 -23.02 60.79
C GLN A 209 -45.48 -22.91 60.99
N ALA A 210 -46.21 -22.34 60.02
CA ALA A 210 -47.66 -22.25 60.06
C ALA A 210 -48.31 -23.64 60.13
N SER A 211 -47.80 -24.62 59.37
CA SER A 211 -48.29 -26.01 59.44
C SER A 211 -48.06 -26.65 60.82
N ILE A 212 -46.91 -26.39 61.45
CA ILE A 212 -46.62 -26.87 62.81
C ILE A 212 -47.55 -26.21 63.82
N ALA A 213 -47.69 -24.87 63.76
CA ALA A 213 -48.57 -24.10 64.62
C ALA A 213 -50.03 -24.59 64.50
N GLU A 214 -50.51 -24.83 63.29
CA GLU A 214 -51.85 -25.35 63.04
C GLU A 214 -52.05 -26.74 63.66
N LYS A 215 -51.08 -27.66 63.50
CA LYS A 215 -51.13 -28.97 64.17
C LYS A 215 -51.17 -28.83 65.70
N THR A 216 -50.42 -27.89 66.26
CA THR A 216 -50.45 -27.66 67.71
C THR A 216 -51.78 -27.06 68.17
N ARG A 217 -52.36 -26.12 67.42
CA ARG A 217 -53.68 -25.54 67.66
C ARG A 217 -54.75 -26.63 67.70
N LEU A 218 -54.83 -27.46 66.66
CA LEU A 218 -55.80 -28.55 66.58
C LEU A 218 -55.66 -29.55 67.74
N ARG A 219 -54.43 -29.88 68.16
CA ARG A 219 -54.19 -30.74 69.34
C ARG A 219 -54.70 -30.10 70.63
N LEU A 220 -54.46 -28.80 70.82
CA LEU A 220 -54.94 -28.07 71.99
C LEU A 220 -56.47 -27.96 71.99
N GLU A 221 -57.07 -27.67 70.83
CA GLU A 221 -58.53 -27.65 70.66
C GLU A 221 -59.14 -29.00 71.01
N ALA A 222 -58.57 -30.12 70.52
CA ALA A 222 -59.05 -31.45 70.87
C ALA A 222 -58.98 -31.72 72.39
N LYS A 223 -57.91 -31.27 73.06
CA LYS A 223 -57.80 -31.39 74.53
C LYS A 223 -58.87 -30.56 75.25
N VAL A 224 -59.10 -29.33 74.81
CA VAL A 224 -60.14 -28.46 75.37
C VAL A 224 -61.52 -29.09 75.19
N TRP A 225 -61.84 -29.58 73.99
CA TRP A 225 -63.09 -30.31 73.73
C TRP A 225 -63.28 -31.51 74.66
N THR A 226 -62.21 -32.29 74.87
CA THR A 226 -62.24 -33.43 75.79
C THR A 226 -62.54 -32.99 77.23
N LEU A 227 -61.88 -31.94 77.72
CA LEU A 227 -62.12 -31.39 79.05
C LEU A 227 -63.54 -30.84 79.20
N LEU A 228 -64.05 -30.11 78.20
CA LEU A 228 -65.42 -29.62 78.20
C LEU A 228 -66.44 -30.75 78.25
N LEU A 229 -66.21 -31.86 77.53
CA LEU A 229 -67.06 -33.04 77.58
C LEU A 229 -67.02 -33.72 78.96
N LEU A 230 -65.85 -33.84 79.58
CA LEU A 230 -65.71 -34.37 80.94
C LEU A 230 -66.46 -33.51 81.95
N CYS A 231 -66.26 -32.18 81.93
CA CYS A 231 -66.99 -31.26 82.81
C CYS A 231 -68.51 -31.34 82.60
N ARG A 232 -68.97 -31.48 81.35
CA ARG A 232 -70.40 -31.64 81.04
C ARG A 232 -70.96 -32.96 81.56
N ASN A 233 -70.20 -34.05 81.43
CA ASN A 233 -70.59 -35.36 81.97
C ASN A 233 -70.60 -35.36 83.50
N GLU A 234 -69.64 -34.70 84.15
CA GLU A 234 -69.61 -34.51 85.59
C GLU A 234 -70.81 -33.69 86.09
N GLN A 235 -71.21 -32.65 85.35
CA GLN A 235 -72.44 -31.90 85.65
C GLN A 235 -73.72 -32.76 85.51
N LEU A 236 -73.74 -33.72 84.58
CA LEU A 236 -74.85 -34.66 84.40
C LEU A 236 -74.86 -35.79 85.44
N THR A 237 -73.72 -36.21 85.98
CA THR A 237 -73.63 -37.26 87.01
C THR A 237 -73.82 -36.74 88.43
N LEU A 238 -73.50 -35.46 88.69
CA LEU A 238 -73.69 -34.82 90.00
C LEU A 238 -75.11 -34.27 90.24
N GLY A 239 -76.02 -34.39 89.28
CA GLY A 239 -77.44 -34.12 89.47
C GLY A 239 -77.75 -32.66 89.84
N LEU A 240 -77.95 -31.84 88.82
CA LEU A 240 -79.24 -31.17 88.71
C LEU A 240 -80.14 -32.05 87.84
#